data_AF-F1LAL3-F1
#
_entry.id   AF-F1LAL3-F1
#
_cell.length_a   1.000
_cell.length_b   1.000
_cell.length_c   1.000
_cell.angle_alpha   90.00
_cell.angle_beta   90.00
_cell.angle_gamma   90.00
#
_symmetry.space_group_name_H-M   'P 1'
#
loop_
_entity.id
_entity.type
_entity.pdbx_description
1 polymer ?
#
loop_
_entity_poly.entity_id
_entity_poly.type
_entity_poly.pdbx_seq_one_letter_code
_entity_poly.pdbx_strand_id
1 'polypeptide(L)'
;MKLEILDPLDTWKELRVATVLEVLADGYLKLGFDGEEMEEDCLPIHSASPLLFPVGYCEKYDLRIKGPQGEGKFDWKSHLKQSKAVAAPEILFEDDPPPGAVEKFKIGAKLEAVDMCEPHLICAATVAAHKGRLLQIKYDGWDDSYDQLFDYRSNNIFPIGWCEMNGYKLEAPKMETKKKAKSKK
;
A
#
# COMPACT_ATOMS: atom_id res chain seq x y z
N MET A 1 -2.94 -20.80 -5.77
CA MET A 1 -3.64 -20.22 -4.60
C MET A 1 -3.84 -18.73 -4.87
N LYS A 2 -4.88 -18.11 -4.31
CA LYS A 2 -5.12 -16.66 -4.44
C LYS A 2 -4.83 -15.91 -3.14
N LEU A 3 -4.40 -14.66 -3.28
CA LEU A 3 -4.01 -13.78 -2.18
C LEU A 3 -4.26 -12.31 -2.54
N GLU A 4 -4.05 -11.43 -1.56
CA GLU A 4 -4.04 -9.97 -1.74
C GLU A 4 -2.58 -9.48 -1.74
N ILE A 5 -2.23 -8.53 -2.60
CA ILE A 5 -0.89 -7.97 -2.68
C ILE A 5 -0.93 -6.45 -2.73
N LEU A 6 -0.08 -5.79 -1.97
CA LEU A 6 0.25 -4.39 -2.19
C LEU A 6 1.26 -4.32 -3.34
N ASP A 7 0.77 -4.03 -4.55
CA ASP A 7 1.55 -4.11 -5.78
C ASP A 7 2.67 -3.05 -5.79
N PRO A 8 3.96 -3.46 -5.77
CA PRO A 8 5.07 -2.51 -5.75
C PRO A 8 5.27 -1.76 -7.06
N LEU A 9 4.58 -2.16 -8.14
CA LEU A 9 4.63 -1.53 -9.45
C LEU A 9 3.42 -0.62 -9.73
N ASP A 10 2.43 -0.61 -8.83
CA ASP A 10 1.28 0.30 -8.88
C ASP A 10 1.52 1.51 -7.95
N THR A 11 0.45 2.21 -7.61
CA THR A 11 0.47 3.50 -6.92
C THR A 11 0.55 3.40 -5.40
N TRP A 12 0.64 2.17 -4.85
CA TRP A 12 0.72 1.87 -3.41
C TRP A 12 -0.51 2.30 -2.58
N LYS A 13 -1.67 2.53 -3.21
CA LYS A 13 -2.87 3.07 -2.54
C LYS A 13 -3.87 2.01 -2.12
N GLU A 14 -3.81 0.86 -2.79
CA GLU A 14 -4.75 -0.25 -2.62
C GLU A 14 -4.06 -1.58 -2.92
N LEU A 15 -4.62 -2.66 -2.39
CA LEU A 15 -4.14 -4.00 -2.70
C LEU A 15 -4.84 -4.53 -3.95
N ARG A 16 -4.22 -5.48 -4.63
CA ARG A 16 -4.73 -6.13 -5.83
C ARG A 16 -4.96 -7.62 -5.59
N VAL A 17 -5.93 -8.17 -6.31
CA VAL A 17 -6.19 -9.61 -6.36
C VAL A 17 -5.08 -10.29 -7.15
N ALA A 18 -4.41 -11.28 -6.56
CA ALA A 18 -3.34 -12.02 -7.24
C ALA A 18 -3.46 -13.54 -7.05
N THR A 19 -2.81 -14.26 -7.96
CA THR A 19 -2.70 -15.71 -7.97
C THR A 19 -1.24 -16.13 -8.05
N VAL A 20 -0.87 -17.12 -7.25
CA VAL A 20 0.40 -17.83 -7.39
C VAL A 20 0.33 -18.68 -8.67
N LEU A 21 1.08 -18.28 -9.70
CA LEU A 21 1.23 -19.00 -10.96
C LEU A 21 2.24 -20.14 -10.85
N GLU A 22 3.37 -19.87 -10.18
CA GLU A 22 4.48 -20.82 -10.05
C GLU A 22 5.17 -20.65 -8.70
N VAL A 23 5.62 -21.75 -8.11
CA VAL A 23 6.52 -21.76 -6.94
C VAL A 23 7.93 -22.01 -7.45
N LEU A 24 8.80 -21.03 -7.26
CA LEU A 24 10.18 -21.05 -7.72
C LEU A 24 11.10 -21.54 -6.59
N ALA A 25 12.40 -21.63 -6.89
CA ALA A 25 13.41 -21.98 -5.88
C ALA A 25 13.50 -20.94 -4.76
N ASP A 26 14.03 -21.35 -3.61
CA ASP A 26 14.41 -20.48 -2.49
C ASP A 26 13.29 -19.57 -1.97
N GLY A 27 12.05 -20.07 -1.99
CA GLY A 27 10.90 -19.37 -1.44
C GLY A 27 10.31 -18.29 -2.37
N TYR A 28 10.83 -18.13 -3.60
CA TYR A 28 10.26 -17.20 -4.57
C TYR A 28 8.97 -17.75 -5.19
N LEU A 29 8.07 -16.84 -5.52
CA LEU A 29 6.78 -17.09 -6.15
C LEU A 29 6.72 -16.24 -7.42
N LYS A 30 6.18 -16.81 -8.49
CA LYS A 30 5.70 -16.03 -9.65
C LYS A 30 4.22 -15.72 -9.42
N LEU A 31 3.90 -14.46 -9.17
CA LEU A 31 2.53 -14.01 -9.04
C LEU A 31 2.01 -13.45 -10.36
N GLY A 32 0.77 -13.78 -10.70
CA GLY A 32 0.01 -13.09 -11.74
C GLY A 32 -1.11 -12.31 -11.10
N PHE A 33 -1.39 -11.12 -11.60
CA PHE A 33 -2.53 -10.34 -11.16
C PHE A 33 -3.76 -10.76 -11.94
N ASP A 34 -4.84 -11.11 -11.24
CA ASP A 34 -6.03 -11.59 -11.91
C ASP A 34 -6.58 -10.50 -12.86
N GLY A 35 -6.90 -10.86 -14.11
CA GLY A 35 -7.31 -9.91 -15.14
C GLY A 35 -6.95 -10.42 -16.54
N GLU A 36 -7.16 -9.59 -17.57
CA GLU A 36 -6.81 -9.94 -18.96
C GLU A 36 -5.29 -10.05 -19.17
N GLU A 37 -4.50 -9.23 -18.46
CA GLU A 37 -3.04 -9.12 -18.60
C GLU A 37 -2.28 -9.99 -17.58
N MET A 38 -2.94 -11.01 -17.01
CA MET A 38 -2.43 -11.80 -15.88
C MET A 38 -1.08 -12.49 -16.13
N GLU A 39 -0.82 -12.93 -17.37
CA GLU A 39 0.43 -13.60 -17.74
C GLU A 39 1.53 -12.62 -18.17
N GLU A 40 1.15 -11.41 -18.56
CA GLU A 40 2.05 -10.35 -19.04
C GLU A 40 2.66 -9.59 -17.86
N ASP A 41 1.84 -9.26 -16.86
CA ASP A 41 2.23 -8.47 -15.68
C ASP A 41 2.68 -9.33 -14.49
N CYS A 42 3.31 -10.48 -14.75
CA CYS A 42 3.71 -11.35 -13.65
C CYS A 42 4.89 -10.79 -12.84
N LEU A 43 4.81 -10.90 -11.51
CA LEU A 43 5.79 -10.38 -10.56
C LEU A 43 6.50 -11.53 -9.82
N PRO A 44 7.84 -11.63 -9.89
CA PRO A 44 8.59 -12.49 -8.99
C PRO A 44 8.69 -11.84 -7.60
N ILE A 45 8.27 -12.55 -6.56
CA ILE A 45 8.31 -12.07 -5.18
C ILE A 45 8.62 -13.19 -4.19
N HIS A 46 9.39 -12.89 -3.15
CA HIS A 46 9.66 -13.88 -2.10
C HIS A 46 8.40 -14.11 -1.24
N SER A 47 8.15 -15.35 -0.83
CA SER A 47 6.98 -15.75 -0.04
C SER A 47 6.87 -15.05 1.32
N ALA A 48 8.01 -14.68 1.91
CA ALA A 48 8.07 -13.88 3.14
C ALA A 48 7.98 -12.36 2.91
N SER A 49 7.61 -11.90 1.71
CA SER A 49 7.52 -10.46 1.43
C SER A 49 6.40 -9.82 2.27
N PRO A 50 6.65 -8.65 2.88
CA PRO A 50 5.63 -7.88 3.59
C PRO A 50 4.61 -7.25 2.64
N LEU A 51 4.68 -7.50 1.33
CA LEU A 51 3.67 -7.04 0.38
C LEU A 51 2.53 -8.04 0.19
N LEU A 52 2.64 -9.25 0.76
CA LEU A 52 1.65 -10.31 0.62
C LEU A 52 0.68 -10.32 1.81
N PHE A 53 -0.60 -10.52 1.51
CA PHE A 53 -1.70 -10.50 2.47
C PHE A 53 -2.69 -11.64 2.21
N PRO A 54 -3.30 -12.19 3.28
CA PRO A 54 -4.32 -13.21 3.14
C PRO A 54 -5.58 -12.64 2.49
N VAL A 55 -6.35 -13.53 1.86
CA VAL A 55 -7.69 -13.21 1.36
C VAL A 55 -8.56 -12.69 2.49
N GLY A 56 -9.18 -11.52 2.31
CA GLY A 56 -10.03 -10.87 3.29
C GLY A 56 -9.33 -9.81 4.14
N TYR A 57 -8.03 -9.57 3.94
CA TYR A 57 -7.30 -8.52 4.65
C TYR A 57 -7.91 -7.13 4.37
N CYS A 58 -8.19 -6.82 3.10
CA CYS A 58 -8.83 -5.56 2.73
C CYS A 58 -10.22 -5.38 3.36
N GLU A 59 -11.03 -6.43 3.38
CA GLU A 59 -12.36 -6.39 4.00
C GLU A 59 -12.25 -6.18 5.51
N LYS A 60 -11.34 -6.89 6.19
CA LYS A 60 -11.10 -6.80 7.64
C LYS A 60 -10.69 -5.39 8.06
N TYR A 61 -9.91 -4.69 7.25
CA TYR A 61 -9.32 -3.39 7.59
C TYR A 61 -9.88 -2.21 6.80
N ASP A 62 -11.00 -2.39 6.09
CA ASP A 62 -11.65 -1.32 5.32
C ASP A 62 -10.69 -0.67 4.30
N LEU A 63 -9.95 -1.50 3.56
CA LEU A 63 -9.14 -1.09 2.42
C LEU A 63 -9.87 -1.38 1.12
N ARG A 64 -9.56 -0.58 0.10
CA ARG A 64 -9.97 -0.90 -1.27
C ARG A 64 -9.15 -2.07 -1.78
N ILE A 65 -9.79 -2.90 -2.60
CA ILE A 65 -9.15 -3.97 -3.33
C ILE A 65 -9.43 -3.81 -4.82
N LYS A 66 -8.38 -3.78 -5.61
CA LYS A 66 -8.43 -3.74 -7.06
C LYS A 66 -8.71 -5.15 -7.59
N GLY A 67 -9.95 -5.34 -8.04
CA GLY A 67 -10.39 -6.60 -8.66
C GLY A 67 -9.89 -6.77 -10.10
N PRO A 68 -10.19 -7.90 -10.74
CA PRO A 68 -9.69 -8.21 -12.08
C PRO A 68 -10.14 -7.27 -13.20
N GLN A 69 -11.27 -6.60 -13.02
CA GLN A 69 -11.85 -5.67 -13.98
C GLN A 69 -11.49 -4.20 -13.66
N GLY A 70 -10.64 -3.96 -12.66
CA GLY A 70 -10.18 -2.63 -12.23
C GLY A 70 -11.22 -1.83 -11.45
N GLU A 71 -12.49 -1.84 -11.86
CA GLU A 71 -13.54 -1.04 -11.24
C GLU A 71 -14.69 -1.88 -10.68
N GLY A 72 -15.25 -1.43 -9.55
CA GLY A 72 -16.47 -2.00 -8.95
C GLY A 72 -16.25 -2.79 -7.67
N LYS A 73 -17.35 -3.28 -7.09
CA LYS A 73 -17.33 -4.06 -5.86
C LYS A 73 -16.81 -5.47 -6.15
N PHE A 74 -15.64 -5.80 -5.60
CA PHE A 74 -15.09 -7.14 -5.65
C PHE A 74 -15.63 -8.02 -4.51
N ASP A 75 -15.87 -9.30 -4.79
CA ASP A 75 -16.32 -10.30 -3.82
C ASP A 75 -15.48 -11.58 -3.91
N TRP A 76 -14.68 -11.83 -2.87
CA TRP A 76 -13.79 -12.99 -2.80
C TRP A 76 -14.53 -14.32 -2.91
N LYS A 77 -15.71 -14.43 -2.31
CA LYS A 77 -16.48 -15.67 -2.30
C LYS A 77 -16.91 -16.08 -3.70
N SER A 78 -17.46 -15.15 -4.47
CA SER A 78 -17.84 -15.36 -5.87
C SER A 78 -16.63 -15.62 -6.75
N HIS A 79 -15.55 -14.86 -6.56
CA HIS A 79 -14.33 -14.97 -7.34
C HIS A 79 -13.63 -16.33 -7.18
N LEU A 80 -13.47 -16.81 -5.94
CA LEU A 80 -12.91 -18.14 -5.65
C LEU A 80 -13.77 -19.26 -6.25
N LYS A 81 -15.09 -19.14 -6.15
CA LYS A 81 -16.03 -20.11 -6.73
C LYS A 81 -15.95 -20.15 -8.26
N GLN A 82 -15.94 -18.98 -8.91
CA GLN A 82 -15.88 -18.88 -10.38
C GLN A 82 -14.55 -19.38 -10.94
N SER A 83 -13.44 -19.03 -10.29
CA SER A 83 -12.10 -19.46 -10.68
C SER A 83 -11.74 -20.89 -10.26
N LYS A 84 -12.61 -21.57 -9.49
CA LYS A 84 -12.36 -22.89 -8.89
C LYS A 84 -11.03 -22.93 -8.11
N ALA A 85 -10.66 -21.81 -7.51
CA ALA A 85 -9.42 -21.65 -6.77
C ALA A 85 -9.66 -21.63 -5.26
N VAL A 86 -8.57 -21.75 -4.51
CA VAL A 86 -8.55 -21.63 -3.06
C VAL A 86 -7.70 -20.44 -2.63
N ALA A 87 -8.08 -19.81 -1.53
CA ALA A 87 -7.25 -18.82 -0.84
C ALA A 87 -5.96 -19.48 -0.34
N ALA A 88 -4.86 -18.73 -0.37
CA ALA A 88 -3.65 -19.14 0.34
C ALA A 88 -3.92 -19.16 1.86
N PRO A 89 -3.50 -20.20 2.59
CA PRO A 89 -3.68 -20.27 4.04
C PRO A 89 -3.07 -19.08 4.78
N GLU A 90 -3.78 -18.55 5.78
CA GLU A 90 -3.34 -17.37 6.56
C GLU A 90 -1.98 -17.58 7.25
N ILE A 91 -1.67 -18.81 7.65
CA ILE A 91 -0.40 -19.19 8.29
C ILE A 91 0.85 -18.97 7.40
N LEU A 92 0.67 -18.71 6.09
CA LEU A 92 1.77 -18.43 5.17
C LEU A 92 2.16 -16.95 5.15
N PHE A 93 1.37 -16.07 5.77
CA PHE A 93 1.59 -14.63 5.76
C PHE A 93 2.22 -14.17 7.08
N GLU A 94 2.69 -12.93 7.11
CA GLU A 94 3.21 -12.34 8.34
C GLU A 94 2.14 -12.27 9.42
N ASP A 95 2.57 -12.55 10.66
CA ASP A 95 1.71 -12.44 11.84
C ASP A 95 1.22 -11.00 12.05
N ASP A 96 0.10 -10.88 12.77
CA ASP A 96 -0.39 -9.59 13.24
C ASP A 96 0.71 -8.86 14.05
N PRO A 97 0.81 -7.52 13.93
CA PRO A 97 1.80 -6.74 14.67
C PRO A 97 1.74 -7.02 16.17
N PRO A 98 2.89 -7.01 16.88
CA PRO A 98 2.89 -7.11 18.33
C PRO A 98 1.97 -6.05 18.97
N PRO A 99 1.29 -6.36 20.08
CA PRO A 99 0.41 -5.40 20.74
C PRO A 99 1.11 -4.06 21.01
N GLY A 100 0.51 -2.96 20.56
CA GLY A 100 1.07 -1.61 20.74
C GLY A 100 2.11 -1.20 19.69
N ALA A 101 2.47 -2.05 18.73
CA ALA A 101 3.49 -1.72 17.72
C ALA A 101 3.02 -0.63 16.75
N VAL A 102 1.81 -0.76 16.21
CA VAL A 102 1.23 0.19 15.26
C VAL A 102 0.78 1.47 15.98
N GLU A 103 0.31 1.34 17.22
CA GLU A 103 -0.18 2.44 18.06
C GLU A 103 0.91 3.45 18.44
N LYS A 104 2.20 3.08 18.30
CA LYS A 104 3.32 4.02 18.38
C LYS A 104 3.25 5.10 17.30
N PHE A 105 2.68 4.78 16.14
CA PHE A 105 2.38 5.73 15.07
C PHE A 105 1.01 6.35 15.30
N LYS A 106 0.91 7.33 16.21
CA LYS A 106 -0.38 7.96 16.53
C LYS A 106 -1.02 8.57 15.27
N ILE A 107 -2.32 8.32 15.06
CA ILE A 107 -3.08 8.98 14.00
C ILE A 107 -3.00 10.51 14.21
N GLY A 108 -2.71 11.23 13.14
CA GLY A 108 -2.45 12.67 13.15
C GLY A 108 -0.99 13.05 13.44
N ALA A 109 -0.12 12.10 13.79
CA ALA A 109 1.30 12.36 13.95
C ALA A 109 1.96 12.73 12.61
N LYS A 110 2.89 13.69 12.68
CA LYS A 110 3.68 14.18 11.56
C LYS A 110 4.95 13.35 11.42
N LEU A 111 5.39 13.11 10.18
CA LEU A 111 6.59 12.37 9.84
C LEU A 111 7.13 12.83 8.47
N GLU A 112 8.27 12.27 8.07
CA GLU A 112 8.83 12.41 6.72
C GLU A 112 8.67 11.07 6.00
N ALA A 113 8.13 11.04 4.78
CA ALA A 113 7.90 9.80 4.03
C ALA A 113 8.39 9.92 2.58
N VAL A 114 8.97 8.83 2.07
CA VAL A 114 9.31 8.71 0.64
C VAL A 114 8.03 8.64 -0.18
N ASP A 115 7.93 9.39 -1.27
CA ASP A 115 6.90 9.10 -2.28
C ASP A 115 7.28 7.82 -3.02
N MET A 116 6.55 6.72 -2.83
CA MET A 116 6.91 5.43 -3.43
C MET A 116 6.71 5.39 -4.95
N CYS A 117 5.96 6.34 -5.53
CA CYS A 117 5.86 6.55 -6.98
C CYS A 117 7.04 7.39 -7.51
N GLU A 118 7.62 8.24 -6.67
CA GLU A 118 8.78 9.09 -6.99
C GLU A 118 9.86 8.98 -5.90
N PRO A 119 10.59 7.83 -5.80
CA PRO A 119 11.40 7.50 -4.60
C PRO A 119 12.57 8.43 -4.28
N HIS A 120 12.82 9.42 -5.13
CA HIS A 120 13.80 10.48 -4.91
C HIS A 120 13.24 11.64 -4.05
N LEU A 121 11.92 11.67 -3.82
CA LEU A 121 11.23 12.68 -3.02
C LEU A 121 10.98 12.15 -1.62
N ILE A 122 11.34 12.95 -0.61
CA ILE A 122 10.93 12.75 0.78
C ILE A 122 10.05 13.94 1.16
N CYS A 123 8.82 13.66 1.57
CA CYS A 123 7.77 14.65 1.74
C CYS A 123 7.37 14.77 3.21
N ALA A 124 6.95 15.97 3.61
CA ALA A 124 6.24 16.16 4.87
C ALA A 124 4.89 15.43 4.81
N ALA A 125 4.61 14.56 5.79
CA ALA A 125 3.44 13.69 5.76
C ALA A 125 2.83 13.47 7.15
N THR A 126 1.64 12.86 7.16
CA THR A 126 0.83 12.61 8.34
C THR A 126 0.32 11.17 8.35
N VAL A 127 0.34 10.51 9.52
CA VAL A 127 -0.34 9.23 9.73
C VAL A 127 -1.85 9.46 9.70
N ALA A 128 -2.54 9.02 8.64
CA ALA A 128 -3.96 9.24 8.45
C ALA A 128 -4.82 8.14 9.10
N ALA A 129 -4.40 6.88 8.98
CA ALA A 129 -5.13 5.74 9.53
C ALA A 129 -4.24 4.52 9.75
N HIS A 130 -4.74 3.59 10.57
CA HIS A 130 -4.20 2.23 10.69
C HIS A 130 -5.09 1.25 9.95
N LYS A 131 -4.48 0.37 9.18
CA LYS A 131 -5.14 -0.60 8.30
C LYS A 131 -4.49 -1.97 8.52
N GLY A 132 -4.59 -2.44 9.76
CA GLY A 132 -3.85 -3.60 10.27
C GLY A 132 -2.39 -3.24 10.51
N ARG A 133 -1.46 -3.95 9.86
CA ARG A 133 -0.02 -3.62 9.86
C ARG A 133 0.36 -2.48 8.92
N LEU A 134 -0.56 -2.10 8.02
CA LEU A 134 -0.36 -0.99 7.11
C LEU A 134 -0.76 0.34 7.76
N LEU A 135 0.06 1.35 7.56
CA LEU A 135 -0.20 2.76 7.86
C LEU A 135 -0.65 3.44 6.58
N GLN A 136 -1.79 4.13 6.63
CA GLN A 136 -2.15 5.06 5.56
C GLN A 136 -1.44 6.39 5.84
N ILE A 137 -0.56 6.79 4.92
CA ILE A 137 0.24 8.01 5.02
C ILE A 137 -0.28 9.03 4.02
N LYS A 138 -0.61 10.22 4.52
CA LYS A 138 -1.08 11.35 3.74
C LYS A 138 0.03 12.38 3.57
N TYR A 139 0.27 12.82 2.35
CA TYR A 139 1.23 13.89 2.05
C TYR A 139 0.62 15.27 2.33
N ASP A 140 1.29 16.08 3.14
CA ASP A 140 0.73 17.34 3.62
C ASP A 140 0.55 18.34 2.46
N GLY A 141 -0.65 18.92 2.35
CA GLY A 141 -1.02 19.85 1.27
C GLY A 141 -1.45 19.18 -0.04
N TRP A 142 -1.31 17.86 -0.15
CA TRP A 142 -1.86 17.08 -1.27
C TRP A 142 -3.24 16.51 -0.90
N ASP A 143 -4.01 16.20 -1.93
CA ASP A 143 -5.31 15.55 -1.75
C ASP A 143 -5.14 14.05 -1.45
N ASP A 144 -6.18 13.43 -0.89
CA ASP A 144 -6.16 12.04 -0.43
C ASP A 144 -5.94 11.02 -1.57
N SER A 145 -6.02 11.45 -2.84
CA SER A 145 -5.68 10.58 -3.96
C SER A 145 -4.19 10.28 -4.03
N TYR A 146 -3.33 10.97 -3.29
CA TYR A 146 -1.89 10.69 -3.17
C TYR A 146 -1.54 9.85 -1.94
N ASP A 147 -2.50 9.54 -1.07
CA ASP A 147 -2.24 8.73 0.12
C ASP A 147 -1.71 7.35 -0.26
N GLN A 148 -0.66 6.90 0.42
CA GLN A 148 0.00 5.63 0.17
C GLN A 148 0.00 4.75 1.43
N LEU A 149 0.03 3.44 1.22
CA LEU A 149 0.06 2.43 2.28
C LEU A 149 1.50 1.98 2.54
N PHE A 150 1.93 2.05 3.80
CA PHE A 150 3.26 1.61 4.23
C PHE A 150 3.12 0.53 5.29
N ASP A 151 3.94 -0.53 5.26
CA ASP A 151 4.07 -1.37 6.44
C ASP A 151 4.62 -0.54 7.61
N TYR A 152 4.18 -0.81 8.84
CA TYR A 152 4.66 -0.10 10.03
C TYR A 152 6.17 -0.26 10.27
N ARG A 153 6.84 -1.26 9.66
CA ARG A 153 8.30 -1.46 9.67
C ARG A 153 8.97 -0.94 8.40
N SER A 154 8.25 -0.19 7.56
CA SER A 154 8.82 0.33 6.32
C SER A 154 10.05 1.20 6.60
N ASN A 155 11.08 1.00 5.79
CA ASN A 155 12.29 1.83 5.81
C ASN A 155 12.09 3.17 5.07
N ASN A 156 10.88 3.44 4.57
CA ASN A 156 10.53 4.61 3.78
C ASN A 156 9.70 5.65 4.56
N ILE A 157 9.56 5.46 5.88
CA ILE A 157 8.96 6.43 6.80
C ILE A 157 9.99 6.78 7.87
N PHE A 158 10.12 8.07 8.16
CA PHE A 158 11.19 8.61 9.00
C PHE A 158 10.64 9.57 10.06
N PRO A 159 11.31 9.67 11.22
CA PRO A 159 10.99 10.70 12.19
C PRO A 159 11.25 12.10 11.61
N ILE A 160 10.57 13.10 12.16
CA ILE A 160 10.80 14.51 11.82
C ILE A 160 12.27 14.88 12.08
N GLY A 161 12.91 15.55 11.12
CA GLY A 161 14.31 15.97 11.16
C GLY A 161 15.28 14.97 10.51
N TRP A 162 14.79 13.85 9.97
CA TRP A 162 15.65 12.86 9.33
C TRP A 162 16.36 13.43 8.09
N CYS A 163 15.63 14.16 7.23
CA CYS A 163 16.19 14.83 6.06
C CYS A 163 17.28 15.82 6.44
N GLU A 164 17.03 16.67 7.44
CA GLU A 164 18.00 17.64 7.95
C GLU A 164 19.28 16.94 8.46
N MET A 165 19.11 15.89 9.27
CA MET A 165 20.23 15.16 9.87
C MET A 165 21.10 14.42 8.85
N ASN A 166 20.49 13.94 7.76
CA ASN A 166 21.18 13.14 6.74
C ASN A 166 21.53 13.93 5.46
N GLY A 167 21.25 15.24 5.42
CA GLY A 167 21.55 16.09 4.26
C GLY A 167 20.66 15.84 3.05
N TYR A 168 19.45 15.31 3.26
CA TYR A 168 18.43 15.15 2.22
C TYR A 168 17.52 16.38 2.15
N LYS A 169 16.98 16.65 0.96
CA LYS A 169 15.97 17.69 0.76
C LYS A 169 14.61 17.16 1.20
N LEU A 170 13.97 17.87 2.14
CA LEU A 170 12.57 17.68 2.47
C LEU A 170 11.69 18.50 1.52
N GLU A 171 10.74 17.85 0.86
CA GLU A 171 9.70 18.52 0.07
C GLU A 171 8.67 19.16 0.99
N ALA A 172 8.49 20.46 0.82
CA ALA A 172 7.55 21.24 1.62
C ALA A 172 6.10 20.90 1.27
N PRO A 173 5.16 21.04 2.22
CA PRO A 173 3.74 20.88 1.94
C PRO A 173 3.28 21.77 0.79
N LYS A 174 2.39 21.25 -0.05
CA LYS A 174 1.83 22.04 -1.15
C LYS A 174 0.94 23.16 -0.59
N MET A 175 1.29 24.40 -0.91
CA MET A 175 0.52 25.57 -0.50
C MET A 175 -0.61 25.85 -1.50
N GLU A 176 -1.85 25.92 -1.01
CA GLU A 176 -2.97 26.42 -1.80
C GLU A 176 -2.76 27.90 -2.16
N THR A 177 -2.47 28.19 -3.44
CA THR A 177 -2.46 29.56 -3.93
C THR A 177 -3.88 30.12 -3.91
N LYS A 178 -4.25 30.88 -2.87
CA LYS A 178 -5.48 31.67 -2.88
C LYS A 178 -5.43 32.61 -4.09
N LYS A 179 -6.21 32.32 -5.14
CA LYS A 179 -6.42 33.25 -6.26
C LYS A 179 -6.94 34.55 -5.67
N LYS A 180 -6.15 35.64 -5.72
CA LYS A 180 -6.60 36.98 -5.33
C LYS A 180 -7.85 37.29 -6.15
N ALA A 181 -9.00 37.42 -5.48
CA ALA A 181 -10.22 37.88 -6.11
C ALA A 181 -9.93 39.23 -6.77
N LYS A 182 -10.02 39.30 -8.11
CA LYS A 182 -9.96 40.57 -8.83
C LYS A 182 -11.17 41.39 -8.38
N SER A 183 -10.95 42.37 -7.51
CA SER A 183 -11.92 43.41 -7.21
C SER A 183 -12.30 44.07 -8.54
N LYS A 184 -13.56 43.88 -8.96
CA LYS A 184 -14.13 44.62 -10.09
C LYS A 184 -14.23 46.07 -9.64
N LYS A 185 -13.51 46.94 -10.34
CA LYS A 185 -13.57 48.39 -10.20
C LYS A 185 -14.73 48.94 -11.02
#